data_AF-A0A815XKG4-F1
#
_entry.id   AF-A0A815XKG4-F1
#
_cell.length_a   1.000
_cell.length_b   1.000
_cell.length_c   1.000
_cell.angle_alpha   90.00
_cell.angle_beta   90.00
_cell.angle_gamma   90.00
#
_symmetry.space_group_name_H-M   'P 1'
#
loop_
_entity.id
_entity.type
_entity.pdbx_description
1 polymer ?
#
loop_
_entity_poly.entity_id
_entity_poly.type
_entity_poly.pdbx_seq_one_letter_code
_entity_poly.pdbx_strand_id
1 'polypeptide(L)' 'DAPLSSDSIGSKLMKKHGWQEGQGLGKKLQGRADPVEAEMRQRGAGLGADSRVRYQAEPGESYKDVVRKVARARFSMMES' A
#
# COMPACT_ATOMS: atom_id res chain seq x y z
N ASP A 1 7.03 6.12 6.07
CA ASP A 1 6.59 7.35 5.40
C ASP A 1 6.94 8.55 6.27
N ALA A 2 7.86 9.40 5.81
CA ALA A 2 8.10 10.67 6.50
C ALA A 2 7.15 11.70 5.89
N PRO A 3 6.32 12.42 6.68
CA PRO A 3 5.64 13.60 6.16
C PRO A 3 6.71 14.52 5.56
N LEU A 4 6.39 15.18 4.44
CA LEU A 4 7.25 16.17 3.81
C LEU A 4 7.83 17.05 4.91
N SER A 5 9.11 16.87 5.22
CA SER A 5 9.74 17.62 6.31
C SER A 5 9.44 19.09 6.05
N SER A 6 8.82 19.75 7.03
CA SER A 6 8.31 21.12 6.91
C SER A 6 9.40 22.10 6.45
N ASP A 7 10.66 21.72 6.63
CA ASP A 7 11.85 22.49 6.30
C ASP A 7 12.52 22.15 4.96
N SER A 8 11.96 21.21 4.20
CA SER A 8 12.44 20.90 2.86
C SER A 8 12.36 22.11 1.91
N ILE A 9 13.23 22.14 0.89
CA ILE A 9 13.20 23.22 -0.10
C ILE A 9 11.85 23.26 -0.84
N GLY A 10 11.27 22.08 -1.10
CA GLY A 10 9.96 21.93 -1.74
C GLY A 10 8.82 22.55 -0.92
N SER A 11 8.75 22.23 0.39
CA SER A 11 7.72 22.80 1.27
C SER A 11 7.81 24.32 1.38
N LYS A 12 9.03 24.88 1.41
CA LYS A 12 9.25 26.34 1.40
C LYS A 12 8.77 26.99 0.11
N LEU A 13 9.06 26.39 -1.05
CA LEU A 13 8.59 26.89 -2.35
C LEU A 13 7.07 26.85 -2.46
N MET A 14 6.44 25.75 -2.03
CA MET A 14 4.98 25.62 -2.03
C MET A 14 4.32 26.71 -1.18
N LYS A 15 4.81 26.93 0.05
CA LYS A 15 4.34 28.01 0.93
C LYS A 15 4.51 29.40 0.30
N LYS A 16 5.64 29.66 -0.36
CA LYS A 16 5.89 30.92 -1.07
C LYS A 16 4.89 31.18 -2.21
N HIS A 17 4.41 30.12 -2.85
CA HIS A 17 3.39 30.18 -3.89
C HIS A 17 1.94 30.09 -3.37
N GLY A 18 1.74 30.22 -2.05
CA GLY A 18 0.42 30.32 -1.43
C GLY A 18 -0.22 29.00 -1.04
N TRP A 19 0.47 27.87 -1.21
CA TRP A 19 -0.02 26.58 -0.72
C TRP A 19 0.14 26.50 0.81
N GLN A 20 -0.89 25.98 1.49
CA GLN A 20 -0.90 25.79 2.94
C GLN A 20 -0.89 24.31 3.28
N GLU A 21 -0.25 23.98 4.41
CA GLU A 21 -0.14 22.62 4.88
C GLU A 21 -1.53 21.99 5.12
N GLY A 22 -1.69 20.74 4.69
CA GLY A 22 -2.98 20.02 4.77
C GLY A 22 -4.00 20.37 3.68
N GLN A 23 -3.71 21.33 2.78
CA GLN A 23 -4.62 21.66 1.68
C GLN A 23 -4.28 20.92 0.38
N GLY A 24 -5.32 20.60 -0.38
CA GLY A 24 -5.19 20.09 -1.74
C GLY A 24 -4.61 21.12 -2.71
N LEU A 25 -3.95 20.67 -3.78
CA LEU A 25 -3.44 21.54 -4.83
C LEU A 25 -4.54 21.95 -5.85
N GLY A 26 -4.28 23.01 -6.61
CA GLY A 26 -5.15 23.49 -7.68
C GLY A 26 -6.03 24.68 -7.27
N LYS A 27 -6.63 25.35 -8.27
CA LYS A 27 -7.40 26.61 -8.07
C LYS A 27 -8.53 26.49 -7.04
N LYS A 28 -9.15 25.31 -6.95
CA LYS A 28 -10.26 25.02 -6.02
C LYS A 28 -9.84 24.06 -4.91
N LEU A 29 -8.53 23.89 -4.67
CA LEU A 29 -7.97 22.92 -3.71
C LEU A 29 -8.47 21.48 -3.96
N GLN A 30 -8.74 21.14 -5.22
CA GLN A 30 -9.36 19.87 -5.59
C GLN A 30 -8.38 18.68 -5.63
N GLY A 31 -7.08 18.97 -5.62
CA GLY A 31 -6.05 17.95 -5.52
C GLY A 31 -6.05 17.28 -4.16
N ARG A 32 -5.43 16.10 -4.07
CA ARG A 32 -5.34 15.36 -2.81
C ARG A 32 -4.34 16.01 -1.86
N ALA A 33 -4.68 16.09 -0.58
CA ALA A 33 -3.75 16.56 0.46
C ALA A 33 -2.76 15.46 0.87
N ASP A 34 -3.23 14.22 0.95
CA ASP A 34 -2.43 13.09 1.43
C ASP A 34 -1.72 12.34 0.28
N PRO A 35 -0.51 11.81 0.50
CA PRO A 35 0.21 10.98 -0.48
C PRO A 35 -0.49 9.66 -0.81
N VAL A 36 -0.48 9.25 -2.09
CA VAL A 36 -1.04 7.95 -2.52
C VAL A 36 -0.21 6.83 -1.91
N GLU A 37 -0.83 5.99 -1.09
CA GLU A 37 -0.18 4.80 -0.57
C GLU A 37 0.01 3.77 -1.69
N ALA A 38 1.25 3.31 -1.85
CA ALA A 38 1.59 2.26 -2.79
C ALA A 38 1.70 0.93 -2.04
N GLU A 39 0.87 -0.04 -2.43
CA GLU A 39 1.00 -1.40 -1.91
C GLU A 39 2.02 -2.19 -2.75
N MET A 40 3.12 -2.61 -2.12
CA MET A 40 4.12 -3.43 -2.79
C MET A 40 3.62 -4.87 -2.95
N ARG A 41 3.62 -5.38 -4.19
CA ARG A 41 3.31 -6.79 -4.48
C ARG A 41 4.56 -7.66 -4.31
N GLN A 42 4.38 -8.88 -3.82
CA GLN A 42 5.44 -9.88 -3.82
C GLN A 42 5.82 -10.25 -5.26
N ARG A 43 7.13 -10.38 -5.53
CA ARG A 43 7.62 -10.77 -6.86
C ARG A 43 7.06 -12.15 -7.24
N GLY A 44 6.55 -12.28 -8.46
CA GLY A 44 5.94 -13.51 -8.97
C GLY A 44 4.50 -13.76 -8.53
N ALA A 45 3.89 -12.85 -7.75
CA ALA A 45 2.48 -12.94 -7.41
C ALA A 45 1.60 -12.66 -8.65
N GLY A 46 0.65 -13.56 -8.92
CA GLY A 46 -0.35 -13.38 -9.97
C GLY A 46 -1.31 -12.21 -9.67
N LEU A 47 -1.98 -11.70 -10.70
CA LEU A 47 -3.04 -10.70 -10.53
C LEU A 47 -4.14 -11.28 -9.63
N GLY A 48 -4.52 -10.55 -8.57
CA GLY A 48 -5.49 -11.01 -7.56
C GLY A 48 -4.91 -11.84 -6.42
N ALA A 49 -3.59 -12.06 -6.37
CA ALA A 49 -2.95 -12.64 -5.21
C ALA A 49 -3.01 -11.67 -4.02
N ASP A 50 -3.89 -11.97 -3.06
CA ASP A 50 -4.06 -11.17 -1.85
C ASP A 50 -2.83 -11.26 -0.94
N SER A 51 -2.25 -10.11 -0.61
CA SER A 51 -1.09 -9.98 0.28
C SER A 51 -1.42 -10.31 1.75
N ARG A 52 -2.72 -10.42 2.08
CA ARG A 52 -3.25 -10.76 3.41
C ARG A 52 -3.16 -12.25 3.72
N VAL A 53 -3.12 -13.12 2.70
CA VAL A 53 -2.91 -14.57 2.89
C VAL A 53 -1.41 -14.86 2.96
N ARG A 54 -0.79 -14.49 4.08
CA ARG A 54 0.60 -14.85 4.39
C ARG A 54 0.61 -16.22 5.07
N TYR A 55 0.92 -17.26 4.31
CA TYR A 55 1.17 -18.58 4.89
C TYR A 55 2.67 -18.77 5.11
N GLN A 56 3.08 -18.88 6.36
CA GLN A 56 4.42 -19.33 6.73
C GLN A 56 4.42 -20.86 6.74
N ALA A 57 5.27 -21.46 5.91
CA ALA A 57 5.43 -22.91 5.90
C ALA A 57 6.23 -23.35 7.12
N GLU A 58 5.68 -24.30 7.88
CA GLU A 58 6.38 -24.86 9.03
C GLU A 58 7.43 -25.89 8.58
N PRO A 59 8.54 -26.07 9.34
CA PRO A 59 9.55 -27.06 9.01
C PRO A 59 8.95 -28.47 8.93
N GLY A 60 9.01 -29.10 7.75
CA GLY A 60 8.49 -30.44 7.49
C GLY A 60 7.21 -30.50 6.65
N GLU A 61 6.61 -29.37 6.29
CA GLU A 61 5.45 -29.36 5.38
C GLU A 61 5.85 -29.60 3.92
N SER A 62 5.11 -30.49 3.24
CA SER A 62 5.26 -30.70 1.80
C SER A 62 4.67 -29.52 1.02
N TYR A 63 5.29 -29.17 -0.12
CA TYR A 63 4.80 -28.12 -1.02
C TYR A 63 3.32 -28.29 -1.39
N LYS A 64 2.85 -29.53 -1.58
CA LYS A 64 1.44 -29.81 -1.90
C LYS A 64 0.49 -29.40 -0.77
N ASP A 65 0.92 -29.55 0.48
CA ASP A 65 0.10 -29.21 1.65
C ASP A 65 0.05 -27.69 1.86
N VAL A 66 1.18 -27.02 1.66
CA VAL A 66 1.26 -25.55 1.64
C VAL A 66 0.32 -24.97 0.58
N VAL A 67 0.40 -25.45 -0.66
CA VAL A 67 -0.47 -24.96 -1.76
C VAL A 67 -1.94 -25.23 -1.46
N ARG A 68 -2.28 -26.43 -0.96
CA ARG A 68 -3.67 -26.76 -0.60
C ARG A 68 -4.21 -25.85 0.51
N LYS A 69 -3.40 -25.55 1.52
CA LYS A 69 -3.79 -24.72 2.66
C LYS A 69 -3.95 -23.25 2.26
N VAL A 70 -3.01 -22.72 1.48
CA VAL A 70 -3.11 -21.37 0.89
C VAL A 70 -4.36 -21.25 0.00
N ALA A 71 -4.64 -22.25 -0.84
CA ALA A 71 -5.82 -22.24 -1.70
C ALA A 71 -7.12 -22.22 -0.90
N ARG A 72 -7.23 -23.02 0.18
CA ARG A 72 -8.39 -23.01 1.08
C ARG A 72 -8.57 -21.68 1.80
N ALA A 73 -7.48 -21.11 2.33
CA ALA A 73 -7.52 -19.82 3.03
C ALA A 73 -7.97 -18.67 2.11
N ARG A 74 -7.53 -18.69 0.83
CA ARG A 74 -7.99 -17.72 -0.17
C ARG A 74 -9.49 -17.85 -0.45
N PHE A 75 -10.00 -19.08 -0.55
CA PHE A 75 -11.41 -19.34 -0.82
C PHE A 75 -12.32 -18.85 0.32
N SER A 76 -11.99 -19.18 1.58
CA SER A 76 -12.80 -18.73 2.72
C SER A 76 -12.85 -17.21 2.88
N MET A 77 -11.80 -16.51 2.43
CA MET A 77 -11.74 -15.05 2.48
C MET A 77 -12.56 -14.38 1.35
N MET A 78 -12.87 -15.10 0.27
CA MET A 78 -13.76 -14.61 -0.80
C MET A 78 -15.25 -14.74 -0.45
N GLU A 79 -15.60 -15.71 0.39
CA GLU A 79 -16.98 -16.00 0.82
C GLU A 79 -17.44 -15.13 2.01
N SER A 80 -16.60 -14.22 2.51
CA SER A 80 -16.88 -13.32 3.63
C SER A 80 -16.93 -11.87 3.20
#